data_AF-A0A6V3RRE6-F1
#
_entry.id   AF-A0A6V3RRE6-F1
#
_cell.length_a   1.000
_cell.length_b   1.000
_cell.length_c   1.000
_cell.angle_alpha   90.00
_cell.angle_beta   90.00
_cell.angle_gamma   90.00
#
_symmetry.space_group_name_H-M   'P 1'
#
loop_
_entity.id
_entity.type
_entity.pdbx_description
1 polymer ?
#
loop_
_entity_poly.entity_id
_entity_poly.type
_entity_poly.pdbx_seq_one_letter_code
_entity_poly.pdbx_strand_id
1 'polypeptide(L)'
;MKARKKSKLKPALSIFSSGSESSKAKPKVGVAGKKYGLVKPNQLKKPLAIFSTEDSDDEEEAKPTDYNLLKYRKQKTKQKRREALAQDPTVFQYDEVFDDIQQKRADKAQEIKKEKRQRKSRYIGNLVKKAKEREIEQAIVEERVLLKEREKDDNLFGDKDKYVTSAYKKALKERELWQKERDRLDAIDDAKMEERKKGGSFGPGIMSHLLNRRSKQEEDEETVTIRERVQKALDEKEKQEKAAREKRKAEKRKNLETQKTKKSLEAIAKAAVSRYNSLEKEDQAQAAKTLVHEMRKDEEGPAAKKQRTEEAAKHPSKDEIIHKRNTGEKLMSAKERYLERKRKKKLLAEKLGKA
;
A
#
# COMPACT_ATOMS: atom_id res chain seq x y z
N MET A 1 12.95 6.67 56.85
CA MET A 1 12.50 8.08 56.98
C MET A 1 13.45 9.02 56.25
N LYS A 2 13.04 9.58 55.11
CA LYS A 2 13.50 10.89 54.60
C LYS A 2 12.56 11.29 53.45
N ALA A 3 11.52 12.04 53.81
CA ALA A 3 10.65 12.76 52.89
C ALA A 3 11.12 14.21 52.80
N ARG A 4 10.93 14.84 51.62
CA ARG A 4 10.88 16.28 51.26
C ARG A 4 11.49 16.43 49.85
N LYS A 5 10.97 17.19 48.88
CA LYS A 5 9.86 18.16 48.80
C LYS A 5 9.53 18.33 47.30
N LYS A 6 8.26 18.35 46.94
CA LYS A 6 7.76 18.83 45.65
C LYS A 6 7.64 20.35 45.72
N SER A 7 8.20 21.09 44.76
CA SER A 7 7.95 22.53 44.59
C SER A 7 7.02 22.76 43.39
N LYS A 8 5.83 23.31 43.70
CA LYS A 8 4.95 24.03 42.76
C LYS A 8 5.34 25.50 42.82
N LEU A 9 5.47 26.20 41.70
CA LEU A 9 5.24 27.64 41.61
C LEU A 9 4.56 27.97 40.28
N LYS A 10 3.61 28.92 40.36
CA LYS A 10 2.54 29.29 39.41
C LYS A 10 2.87 30.67 38.77
N PRO A 11 2.05 31.20 37.84
CA PRO A 11 2.46 32.02 36.70
C PRO A 11 2.51 33.53 37.00
N ALA A 12 3.18 34.30 36.14
CA ALA A 12 3.24 35.77 36.20
C ALA A 12 2.65 36.43 34.95
N LEU A 13 2.09 37.62 35.16
CA LEU A 13 1.09 38.30 34.36
C LEU A 13 1.61 38.99 33.10
N SER A 14 0.64 39.21 32.21
CA SER A 14 0.55 40.20 31.15
C SER A 14 0.83 41.65 31.58
N ILE A 15 1.70 42.33 30.84
CA ILE A 15 1.76 43.80 30.73
C ILE A 15 2.18 44.12 29.28
N PHE A 16 1.28 44.65 28.46
CA PHE A 16 1.47 45.95 27.78
C PHE A 16 0.19 46.35 27.03
N SER A 17 -0.31 47.52 27.42
CA SER A 17 -1.45 48.23 26.83
C SER A 17 -0.97 49.18 25.74
N SER A 18 -1.85 49.40 24.77
CA SER A 18 -2.07 50.62 23.98
C SER A 18 -0.95 51.22 23.13
N GLY A 19 -1.22 51.27 21.82
CA GLY A 19 -1.13 52.54 21.09
C GLY A 19 -0.28 52.54 19.83
N SER A 20 -0.74 53.36 18.88
CA SER A 20 -0.06 53.89 17.69
C SER A 20 -0.11 53.08 16.38
N GLU A 21 -1.03 53.56 15.54
CA GLU A 21 -0.75 54.00 14.16
C GLU A 21 -0.74 52.96 13.04
N SER A 22 -1.89 52.93 12.35
CA SER A 22 -2.04 52.48 10.97
C SER A 22 -1.22 53.36 10.02
N SER A 23 0.10 53.18 10.00
CA SER A 23 0.91 53.70 8.90
C SER A 23 0.55 52.92 7.63
N LYS A 24 -0.15 53.59 6.69
CA LYS A 24 -0.30 53.11 5.32
C LYS A 24 1.08 53.05 4.68
N ALA A 25 1.78 51.93 4.87
CA ALA A 25 3.05 51.69 4.22
C ALA A 25 2.81 51.61 2.70
N LYS A 26 3.29 52.63 1.97
CA LYS A 26 3.39 52.56 0.51
C LYS A 26 4.27 51.35 0.14
N PRO A 27 3.94 50.59 -0.91
CA PRO A 27 4.74 49.43 -1.30
C PRO A 27 6.16 49.90 -1.62
N LYS A 28 7.16 49.40 -0.88
CA LYS A 28 8.56 49.59 -1.22
C LYS A 28 8.83 48.82 -2.52
N VAL A 29 9.15 49.56 -3.58
CA VAL A 29 9.57 48.99 -4.86
C VAL A 29 11.01 48.51 -4.70
N GLY A 30 11.19 47.19 -4.67
CA GLY A 30 12.52 46.58 -4.71
C GLY A 30 13.15 46.70 -6.10
N VAL A 31 14.48 46.63 -6.13
CA VAL A 31 15.31 46.67 -7.35
C VAL A 31 14.77 45.63 -8.35
N ALA A 32 14.45 46.08 -9.57
CA ALA A 32 13.77 45.34 -10.66
C ALA A 32 12.23 45.29 -10.65
N GLY A 33 11.53 46.29 -10.09
CA GLY A 33 10.13 46.61 -10.42
C GLY A 33 9.07 45.60 -9.98
N LYS A 34 9.45 44.59 -9.18
CA LYS A 34 8.55 43.56 -8.67
C LYS A 34 7.92 44.04 -7.36
N LYS A 35 6.58 44.06 -7.31
CA LYS A 35 5.80 44.45 -6.13
C LYS A 35 5.74 43.26 -5.18
N TYR A 36 6.41 43.34 -4.03
CA TYR A 36 6.33 42.35 -2.96
C TYR A 36 5.41 42.83 -1.84
N GLY A 37 4.48 41.98 -1.40
CA GLY A 37 3.50 42.24 -0.35
C GLY A 37 2.27 41.34 -0.48
N LEU A 38 1.49 41.18 0.60
CA LEU A 38 0.21 40.44 0.59
C LEU A 38 -0.81 41.17 -0.28
N VAL A 39 -0.81 40.88 -1.58
CA VAL A 39 -1.80 41.40 -2.54
C VAL A 39 -3.12 40.68 -2.30
N LYS A 40 -4.03 41.30 -1.54
CA LYS A 40 -5.42 40.81 -1.44
C LYS A 40 -6.02 40.88 -2.86
N PRO A 41 -6.57 39.78 -3.41
CA PRO A 41 -7.26 39.84 -4.69
C PRO A 41 -8.39 40.86 -4.59
N ASN A 42 -8.55 41.66 -5.64
CA ASN A 42 -9.63 42.63 -5.74
C ASN A 42 -10.94 41.95 -5.35
N GLN A 43 -11.67 42.48 -4.38
CA GLN A 43 -12.96 41.94 -3.96
C GLN A 43 -13.91 42.05 -5.14
N LEU A 44 -14.03 40.97 -5.92
CA LEU A 44 -15.12 40.79 -6.86
C LEU A 44 -16.41 40.94 -6.03
N LYS A 45 -17.25 41.89 -6.44
CA LYS A 45 -18.55 42.15 -5.81
C LYS A 45 -19.25 40.80 -5.63
N LYS A 46 -19.47 40.39 -4.37
CA LYS A 46 -20.22 39.18 -4.07
C LYS A 46 -21.57 39.30 -4.78
N PRO A 47 -22.01 38.32 -5.60
CA PRO A 47 -23.37 38.35 -6.14
C PRO A 47 -24.35 38.43 -4.97
N LEU A 48 -25.43 39.20 -5.11
CA LEU A 48 -26.46 39.32 -4.09
C LEU A 48 -26.91 37.92 -3.65
N ALA A 49 -26.50 37.53 -2.45
CA ALA A 49 -26.87 36.26 -1.86
C ALA A 49 -28.31 36.37 -1.36
N ILE A 50 -29.24 35.80 -2.14
CA ILE A 50 -30.66 35.63 -1.78
C ILE A 50 -30.84 34.76 -0.51
N PHE A 51 -29.78 34.07 -0.07
CA PHE A 51 -29.79 33.16 1.08
C PHE A 51 -29.12 33.69 2.35
N SER A 52 -28.67 34.96 2.38
CA SER A 52 -27.96 35.51 3.54
C SER A 52 -28.80 36.49 4.37
N THR A 53 -30.10 36.23 4.51
CA THR A 53 -30.97 36.96 5.43
C THR A 53 -31.77 35.99 6.28
N GLU A 54 -31.09 35.37 7.25
CA GLU A 54 -31.74 34.91 8.48
C GLU A 54 -30.66 34.90 9.58
N ASP A 55 -31.04 35.42 10.75
CA ASP A 55 -30.42 35.21 12.06
C ASP A 55 -29.11 35.95 12.40
N SER A 56 -29.19 37.28 12.55
CA SER A 56 -28.33 38.00 13.49
C SER A 56 -29.24 38.77 14.44
N ASP A 57 -29.25 38.32 15.70
CA ASP A 57 -30.01 38.85 16.82
C ASP A 57 -29.34 40.13 17.36
N ASP A 58 -29.12 41.10 16.46
CA ASP A 58 -28.73 42.46 16.82
C ASP A 58 -29.99 43.33 16.78
N GLU A 59 -30.34 43.90 17.95
CA GLU A 59 -31.37 44.91 18.14
C GLU A 59 -31.04 46.22 17.40
N GLU A 60 -30.96 46.18 16.08
CA GLU A 60 -31.05 47.37 15.25
C GLU A 60 -32.39 47.37 14.51
N GLU A 61 -33.16 48.43 14.77
CA GLU A 61 -34.54 48.64 14.33
C GLU A 61 -34.73 48.29 12.85
N ALA A 62 -35.32 47.10 12.61
CA ALA A 62 -35.75 46.68 11.29
C ALA A 62 -36.87 47.62 10.82
N LYS A 63 -36.56 48.43 9.80
CA LYS A 63 -37.52 49.29 9.08
C LYS A 63 -38.82 48.53 8.80
N PRO A 64 -40.00 49.18 8.90
CA PRO A 64 -41.30 48.50 8.85
C PRO A 64 -41.64 48.08 7.42
N THR A 65 -40.97 47.05 6.91
CA THR A 65 -41.37 46.38 5.66
C THR A 65 -42.42 45.33 6.01
N ASP A 66 -43.68 45.69 5.83
CA ASP A 66 -44.87 44.84 5.86
C ASP A 66 -44.91 43.74 6.92
N TYR A 67 -45.11 44.13 8.17
CA TYR A 67 -45.43 43.24 9.29
C TYR A 67 -46.61 42.30 8.98
N ASN A 68 -47.57 42.75 8.17
CA ASN A 68 -48.71 41.96 7.71
C ASN A 68 -48.31 40.86 6.72
N LEU A 69 -47.36 41.12 5.82
CA LEU A 69 -46.85 40.11 4.88
C LEU A 69 -46.06 39.03 5.63
N LEU A 70 -45.29 39.41 6.66
CA LEU A 70 -44.58 38.46 7.50
C LEU A 70 -45.54 37.57 8.31
N LYS A 71 -46.61 38.15 8.87
CA LYS A 71 -47.69 37.39 9.54
C LYS A 71 -48.38 36.41 8.58
N TYR A 72 -48.71 36.84 7.37
CA TYR A 72 -49.33 36.00 6.34
C TYR A 72 -48.42 34.82 5.94
N ARG A 73 -47.12 35.08 5.74
CA ARG A 73 -46.12 34.03 5.46
C ARG A 73 -46.04 33.03 6.62
N LYS A 74 -45.96 33.50 7.87
CA LYS A 74 -45.95 32.64 9.07
C LYS A 74 -47.22 31.78 9.17
N GLN A 75 -48.40 32.33 8.87
CA GLN A 75 -49.65 31.56 8.84
C GLN A 75 -49.64 30.48 7.75
N LYS A 76 -49.20 30.81 6.53
CA LYS A 76 -49.07 29.83 5.45
C LYS A 76 -48.08 28.71 5.80
N THR A 77 -46.95 29.03 6.43
CA THR A 77 -45.99 28.00 6.88
C THR A 77 -46.58 27.09 7.95
N LYS A 78 -47.34 27.64 8.89
CA LYS A 78 -48.06 26.85 9.92
C LYS A 78 -49.11 25.92 9.31
N GLN A 79 -49.89 26.40 8.34
CA GLN A 79 -50.87 25.58 7.61
C GLN A 79 -50.20 24.42 6.90
N LYS A 80 -49.14 24.68 6.13
CA LYS A 80 -48.34 23.64 5.46
C LYS A 80 -47.72 22.64 6.44
N ARG A 81 -47.22 23.10 7.60
CA ARG A 81 -46.69 22.22 8.65
C ARG A 81 -47.79 21.33 9.23
N ARG A 82 -49.00 21.86 9.45
CA ARG A 82 -50.15 21.09 9.94
C ARG A 82 -50.63 20.07 8.92
N GLU A 83 -50.70 20.46 7.65
CA GLU A 83 -51.01 19.55 6.53
C GLU A 83 -49.98 18.42 6.46
N ALA A 84 -48.69 18.73 6.55
CA ALA A 84 -47.63 17.74 6.55
C ALA A 84 -47.73 16.76 7.73
N LEU A 85 -47.96 17.26 8.95
CA LEU A 85 -48.17 16.43 10.15
C LEU A 85 -49.45 15.59 10.10
N ALA A 86 -50.50 16.08 9.43
CA ALA A 86 -51.76 15.36 9.26
C ALA A 86 -51.64 14.22 8.24
N GLN A 87 -50.77 14.38 7.23
CA GLN A 87 -50.44 13.30 6.31
C GLN A 87 -49.54 12.25 6.97
N ASP A 88 -48.51 12.70 7.68
CA ASP A 88 -47.60 11.79 8.40
C ASP A 88 -46.92 12.52 9.59
N PRO A 89 -47.12 12.03 10.83
CA PRO A 89 -46.51 12.62 12.02
C PRO A 89 -44.97 12.47 12.07
N THR A 90 -44.39 11.56 11.27
CA THR A 90 -42.94 11.28 11.24
C THR A 90 -42.16 12.16 10.25
N VAL A 91 -42.85 13.03 9.49
CA VAL A 91 -42.25 13.87 8.42
C VAL A 91 -41.05 14.71 8.89
N PHE A 92 -41.01 15.10 10.16
CA PHE A 92 -39.93 15.93 10.70
C PHE A 92 -38.89 15.16 11.53
N GLN A 93 -38.99 13.84 11.64
CA GLN A 93 -38.04 12.96 12.36
C GLN A 93 -36.78 12.67 11.51
N TYR A 94 -36.20 13.70 10.89
CA TYR A 94 -35.02 13.55 10.04
C TYR A 94 -33.78 13.11 10.83
N ASP A 95 -33.64 13.58 12.07
CA ASP A 95 -32.48 13.30 12.91
C ASP A 95 -32.46 11.83 13.36
N GLU A 96 -33.60 11.29 13.77
CA GLU A 96 -33.72 9.88 14.19
C GLU A 96 -33.38 8.91 13.06
N VAL A 97 -33.91 9.14 11.84
CA VAL A 97 -33.59 8.32 10.67
C VAL A 97 -32.12 8.47 10.26
N PHE A 98 -31.55 9.67 10.39
CA PHE A 98 -30.16 9.90 10.08
C PHE A 98 -29.23 9.19 11.08
N ASP A 99 -29.53 9.28 12.38
CA ASP A 99 -28.83 8.59 13.45
C ASP A 99 -28.87 7.08 13.25
N ASP A 100 -30.04 6.51 12.90
CA ASP A 100 -30.18 5.10 12.55
C ASP A 100 -29.31 4.69 11.36
N ILE A 101 -29.24 5.54 10.32
CA ILE A 101 -28.39 5.29 9.15
C ILE A 101 -26.91 5.35 9.55
N GLN A 102 -26.51 6.28 10.41
CA GLN A 102 -25.13 6.41 10.86
C GLN A 102 -24.74 5.26 11.79
N GLN A 103 -25.62 4.83 12.70
CA GLN A 103 -25.42 3.66 13.54
C GLN A 103 -25.27 2.39 12.68
N LYS A 104 -26.17 2.14 11.73
CA LYS A 104 -26.05 0.99 10.80
C LYS A 104 -24.77 1.04 9.97
N ARG A 105 -24.32 2.23 9.55
CA ARG A 105 -23.03 2.40 8.87
C ARG A 105 -21.85 2.09 9.80
N ALA A 106 -21.92 2.53 11.05
CA ALA A 106 -20.90 2.27 12.06
C ALA A 106 -20.82 0.77 12.36
N ASP A 107 -21.94 0.10 12.58
CA ASP A 107 -22.02 -1.33 12.85
C ASP A 107 -21.49 -2.16 11.68
N LYS A 108 -21.93 -1.85 10.46
CA LYS A 108 -21.39 -2.48 9.24
C LYS A 108 -19.89 -2.26 9.09
N ALA A 109 -19.39 -1.06 9.41
CA ALA A 109 -17.96 -0.79 9.41
C ALA A 109 -17.22 -1.58 10.49
N GLN A 110 -17.83 -1.80 11.67
CA GLN A 110 -17.27 -2.65 12.71
C GLN A 110 -17.25 -4.12 12.29
N GLU A 111 -18.31 -4.64 11.68
CA GLU A 111 -18.37 -5.99 11.15
C GLU A 111 -17.29 -6.24 10.11
N ILE A 112 -17.12 -5.32 9.15
CA ILE A 112 -16.04 -5.41 8.14
C ILE A 112 -14.66 -5.39 8.81
N LYS A 113 -14.46 -4.59 9.86
CA LYS A 113 -13.20 -4.59 10.62
C LYS A 113 -12.98 -5.92 11.36
N LYS A 114 -14.03 -6.51 11.96
CA LYS A 114 -13.97 -7.83 12.62
C LYS A 114 -13.64 -8.92 11.60
N GLU A 115 -14.31 -8.94 10.45
CA GLU A 115 -14.03 -9.88 9.36
C GLU A 115 -12.59 -9.76 8.87
N LYS A 116 -12.10 -8.53 8.63
CA LYS A 116 -10.71 -8.28 8.24
C LYS A 116 -9.69 -8.75 9.28
N ARG A 117 -10.01 -8.64 10.57
CA ARG A 117 -9.15 -9.16 11.66
C ARG A 117 -9.16 -10.68 11.72
N GLN A 118 -10.31 -11.31 11.52
CA GLN A 118 -10.45 -12.77 11.50
C GLN A 118 -9.81 -13.39 10.26
N ARG A 119 -9.80 -12.66 9.13
CA ARG A 119 -9.16 -13.09 7.90
C ARG A 119 -7.63 -13.09 8.07
N LYS A 120 -7.11 -14.22 8.56
CA LYS A 120 -5.68 -14.52 8.58
C LYS A 120 -5.11 -14.32 7.17
N SER A 121 -3.90 -13.77 7.08
CA SER A 121 -3.29 -13.54 5.77
C SER A 121 -3.04 -14.88 5.07
N ARG A 122 -3.16 -14.88 3.74
CA ARG A 122 -3.10 -16.10 2.91
C ARG A 122 -1.77 -16.85 3.03
N TYR A 123 -0.68 -16.16 3.39
CA TYR A 123 0.68 -16.74 3.34
C TYR A 123 1.43 -16.71 4.67
N ILE A 124 1.10 -15.83 5.62
CA ILE A 124 1.89 -15.70 6.86
C ILE A 124 1.91 -17.00 7.67
N GLY A 125 0.79 -17.73 7.70
CA GLY A 125 0.72 -19.00 8.41
C GLY A 125 1.72 -20.02 7.87
N ASN A 126 1.85 -20.11 6.54
CA ASN A 126 2.79 -21.02 5.90
C ASN A 126 4.24 -20.57 6.08
N LEU A 127 4.49 -19.26 6.07
CA LEU A 127 5.83 -18.72 6.34
C LEU A 127 6.28 -19.03 7.78
N VAL A 128 5.39 -18.85 8.76
CA VAL A 128 5.68 -19.18 10.17
C VAL A 128 5.92 -20.67 10.35
N LYS A 129 5.14 -21.54 9.71
CA LYS A 129 5.37 -23.00 9.73
C LYS A 129 6.75 -23.36 9.17
N LYS A 130 7.10 -22.84 8.00
CA LYS A 130 8.42 -23.07 7.37
C LYS A 130 9.58 -22.50 8.17
N ALA A 131 9.38 -21.37 8.86
CA ALA A 131 10.40 -20.83 9.75
C ALA A 131 10.71 -21.81 10.90
N LYS A 132 9.66 -22.37 11.53
CA LYS A 132 9.81 -23.39 12.57
C LYS A 132 10.45 -24.68 12.07
N GLU A 133 10.07 -25.14 10.87
CA GLU A 133 10.72 -26.28 10.22
C GLU A 133 12.23 -26.03 10.04
N ARG A 134 12.60 -24.83 9.60
CA ARG A 134 14.01 -24.45 9.43
C ARG A 134 14.76 -24.37 10.76
N GLU A 135 14.14 -23.89 11.83
CA GLU A 135 14.75 -23.88 13.17
C GLU A 135 15.09 -25.30 13.62
N ILE A 136 14.19 -26.25 13.40
CA ILE A 136 14.42 -27.67 13.71
C ILE A 136 15.54 -28.25 12.84
N GLU A 137 15.52 -27.97 11.53
CA GLU A 137 16.58 -28.41 10.62
C GLU A 137 17.96 -27.83 11.00
N GLN A 138 18.01 -26.57 11.41
CA GLN A 138 19.24 -25.93 11.88
C GLN A 138 19.78 -26.61 13.13
N ALA A 139 18.93 -26.89 14.12
CA ALA A 139 19.33 -27.64 15.31
C ALA A 139 19.91 -29.02 14.95
N ILE A 140 19.32 -29.72 13.99
CA ILE A 140 19.83 -31.01 13.49
C ILE A 140 21.22 -30.86 12.84
N VAL A 141 21.43 -29.78 12.08
CA VAL A 141 22.72 -29.50 11.44
C VAL A 141 23.79 -29.21 12.49
N GLU A 142 23.48 -28.37 13.48
CA GLU A 142 24.38 -28.06 14.60
C GLU A 142 24.76 -29.31 15.38
N GLU A 143 23.79 -30.19 15.68
CA GLU A 143 24.06 -31.49 16.32
C GLU A 143 25.01 -32.36 15.48
N ARG A 144 24.84 -32.40 14.16
CA ARG A 144 25.75 -33.16 13.27
C ARG A 144 27.15 -32.56 13.24
N VAL A 145 27.27 -31.24 13.31
CA VAL A 145 28.57 -30.57 13.38
C VAL A 145 29.26 -30.91 14.70
N LEU A 146 28.54 -30.81 15.83
CA LEU A 146 29.03 -31.18 17.15
C LEU A 146 29.47 -32.64 17.23
N LEU A 147 28.74 -33.57 16.60
CA LEU A 147 29.14 -34.97 16.54
C LEU A 147 30.45 -35.15 15.77
N LYS A 148 30.60 -34.47 14.62
CA LYS A 148 31.86 -34.52 13.84
C LYS A 148 33.03 -33.88 14.58
N GLU A 149 32.80 -32.86 15.40
CA GLU A 149 33.83 -32.27 16.26
C GLU A 149 34.24 -33.26 17.36
N ARG A 150 33.26 -33.91 18.01
CA ARG A 150 33.53 -34.96 18.99
C ARG A 150 34.30 -36.14 18.41
N GLU A 151 33.96 -36.60 17.20
CA GLU A 151 34.70 -37.69 16.54
C GLU A 151 36.18 -37.34 16.27
N LYS A 152 36.49 -36.05 16.06
CA LYS A 152 37.89 -35.60 15.92
C LYS A 152 38.61 -35.58 17.27
N ASP A 153 37.93 -35.09 18.29
CA ASP A 153 38.45 -34.99 19.66
C ASP A 153 38.51 -36.36 20.36
N ASP A 154 37.74 -37.34 19.89
CA ASP A 154 37.75 -38.73 20.38
C ASP A 154 39.13 -39.37 20.21
N ASN A 155 39.94 -38.94 19.24
CA ASN A 155 41.35 -39.38 19.11
C ASN A 155 42.23 -38.92 20.29
N LEU A 156 41.85 -37.84 20.98
CA LEU A 156 42.60 -37.28 22.12
C LEU A 156 41.96 -37.65 23.46
N PHE A 157 40.66 -37.94 23.50
CA PHE A 157 39.89 -38.10 24.73
C PHE A 157 38.99 -39.34 24.76
N GLY A 158 39.21 -40.31 23.87
CA GLY A 158 38.41 -41.52 23.75
C GLY A 158 38.35 -42.40 25.01
N ASP A 159 39.39 -42.36 25.85
CA ASP A 159 39.47 -43.13 27.10
C ASP A 159 38.63 -42.53 28.25
N LYS A 160 38.02 -41.35 28.05
CA LYS A 160 37.21 -40.68 29.09
C LYS A 160 35.73 -41.04 28.96
N ASP A 161 35.04 -41.06 30.10
CA ASP A 161 33.60 -41.31 30.16
C ASP A 161 32.78 -40.24 29.41
N LYS A 162 31.81 -40.68 28.61
CA LYS A 162 30.88 -39.81 27.85
C LYS A 162 29.55 -39.69 28.60
N TYR A 163 29.26 -38.50 29.13
CA TYR A 163 28.00 -38.25 29.85
C TYR A 163 26.96 -37.56 28.96
N VAL A 164 25.72 -38.08 28.97
CA VAL A 164 24.59 -37.52 28.21
C VAL A 164 23.55 -36.93 29.17
N THR A 165 23.24 -35.65 28.99
CA THR A 165 22.26 -34.95 29.84
C THR A 165 20.82 -35.45 29.58
N SER A 166 19.96 -35.38 30.60
CA SER A 166 18.54 -35.74 30.47
C SER A 166 17.81 -34.88 29.42
N ALA A 167 18.19 -33.63 29.26
CA ALA A 167 17.67 -32.71 28.24
C ALA A 167 18.00 -33.20 26.82
N TYR A 168 19.23 -33.66 26.56
CA TYR A 168 19.61 -34.19 25.25
C TYR A 168 18.83 -35.47 24.91
N LYS A 169 18.63 -36.37 25.90
CA LYS A 169 17.78 -37.56 25.71
C LYS A 169 16.33 -37.20 25.36
N LYS A 170 15.81 -36.09 25.89
CA LYS A 170 14.47 -35.58 25.53
C LYS A 170 14.46 -35.00 24.12
N ALA A 171 15.43 -34.16 23.77
CA ALA A 171 15.56 -33.58 22.43
C ALA A 171 15.65 -34.66 21.34
N LEU A 172 16.38 -35.75 21.60
CA LEU A 172 16.51 -36.89 20.68
C LEU A 172 15.17 -37.60 20.46
N LYS A 173 14.38 -37.82 21.53
CA LYS A 173 13.02 -38.39 21.44
C LYS A 173 12.04 -37.46 20.71
N GLU A 174 12.08 -36.16 21.02
CA GLU A 174 11.26 -35.15 20.35
C GLU A 174 11.57 -35.08 18.85
N ARG A 175 12.85 -35.16 18.49
CA ARG A 175 13.32 -35.22 17.11
C ARG A 175 12.84 -36.49 16.40
N GLU A 176 12.95 -37.66 17.02
CA GLU A 176 12.45 -38.91 16.45
C GLU A 176 10.94 -38.86 16.20
N LEU A 177 10.18 -38.32 17.16
CA LEU A 177 8.73 -38.16 17.01
C LEU A 177 8.39 -37.21 15.86
N TRP A 178 9.11 -36.10 15.75
CA TRP A 178 8.93 -35.12 14.67
C TRP A 178 9.24 -35.73 13.29
N GLN A 179 10.30 -36.52 13.17
CA GLN A 179 10.63 -37.22 11.92
C GLN A 179 9.54 -38.21 11.53
N LYS A 180 9.05 -39.03 12.48
CA LYS A 180 7.95 -39.98 12.22
C LYS A 180 6.67 -39.30 11.74
N GLU A 181 6.30 -38.18 12.36
CA GLU A 181 5.13 -37.38 11.92
C GLU A 181 5.36 -36.80 10.53
N ARG A 182 6.58 -36.34 10.21
CA ARG A 182 6.90 -35.82 8.88
C ARG A 182 6.87 -36.90 7.82
N ASP A 183 7.50 -38.05 8.06
CA ASP A 183 7.48 -39.19 7.15
C ASP A 183 6.06 -39.71 6.91
N ARG A 184 5.21 -39.68 7.95
CA ARG A 184 3.78 -40.02 7.83
C ARG A 184 3.04 -39.03 6.93
N LEU A 185 3.27 -37.72 7.10
CA LEU A 185 2.65 -36.70 6.27
C LEU A 185 3.13 -36.78 4.83
N ASP A 186 4.43 -36.97 4.63
CA ASP A 186 5.05 -37.12 3.31
C ASP A 186 4.50 -38.37 2.61
N ALA A 187 4.33 -39.50 3.30
CA ALA A 187 3.71 -40.71 2.74
C ALA A 187 2.24 -40.50 2.33
N ILE A 188 1.46 -39.73 3.11
CA ILE A 188 0.08 -39.38 2.76
C ILE A 188 0.05 -38.47 1.53
N ASP A 189 0.92 -37.48 1.47
CA ASP A 189 1.00 -36.56 0.35
C ASP A 189 1.50 -37.26 -0.92
N ASP A 190 2.45 -38.18 -0.80
CA ASP A 190 2.91 -39.03 -1.89
C ASP A 190 1.80 -39.96 -2.39
N ALA A 191 1.03 -40.59 -1.48
CA ALA A 191 -0.12 -41.41 -1.86
C ALA A 191 -1.19 -40.60 -2.62
N LYS A 192 -1.49 -39.37 -2.17
CA LYS A 192 -2.42 -38.45 -2.87
C LYS A 192 -1.84 -37.99 -4.21
N MET A 193 -0.54 -37.76 -4.29
CA MET A 193 0.14 -37.40 -5.53
C MET A 193 0.12 -38.57 -6.52
N GLU A 194 0.31 -39.80 -6.05
CA GLU A 194 0.17 -41.01 -6.86
C GLU A 194 -1.26 -41.21 -7.34
N GLU A 195 -2.27 -41.02 -6.49
CA GLU A 195 -3.68 -41.07 -6.89
C GLU A 195 -3.98 -40.03 -7.98
N ARG A 196 -3.47 -38.80 -7.81
CA ARG A 196 -3.56 -37.73 -8.83
C ARG A 196 -2.81 -38.05 -10.12
N LYS A 197 -1.66 -38.73 -10.04
CA LYS A 197 -0.88 -39.15 -11.21
C LYS A 197 -1.58 -40.32 -11.94
N LYS A 198 -2.14 -41.28 -11.20
CA LYS A 198 -2.91 -42.42 -11.72
C LYS A 198 -4.24 -41.97 -12.34
N GLY A 199 -4.87 -40.93 -11.80
CA GLY A 199 -6.11 -40.32 -12.31
C GLY A 199 -5.95 -39.40 -13.52
N GLY A 200 -4.80 -39.39 -14.20
CA GLY A 200 -4.55 -38.56 -15.37
C GLY A 200 -4.21 -37.11 -15.01
N SER A 201 -2.90 -36.82 -15.02
CA SER A 201 -2.37 -35.45 -14.99
C SER A 201 -2.96 -34.65 -16.16
N PHE A 202 -3.70 -33.57 -15.86
CA PHE A 202 -4.37 -32.65 -16.80
C PHE A 202 -5.52 -33.25 -17.64
N GLY A 203 -6.77 -33.26 -17.14
CA GLY A 203 -7.93 -33.44 -18.04
C GLY A 203 -9.26 -33.89 -17.42
N PRO A 204 -9.32 -34.92 -16.55
CA PRO A 204 -10.60 -35.58 -16.27
C PRO A 204 -11.48 -34.86 -15.24
N GLY A 205 -10.90 -34.09 -14.30
CA GLY A 205 -11.68 -33.46 -13.22
C GLY A 205 -12.63 -32.35 -13.68
N ILE A 206 -12.28 -31.62 -14.75
CA ILE A 206 -13.14 -30.56 -15.31
C ILE A 206 -14.22 -31.19 -16.22
N MET A 207 -13.83 -32.20 -17.01
CA MET A 207 -14.73 -32.89 -17.94
C MET A 207 -15.73 -33.77 -17.18
N SER A 208 -15.29 -34.57 -16.21
CA SER A 208 -16.17 -35.38 -15.34
C SER A 208 -17.18 -34.52 -14.58
N HIS A 209 -16.76 -33.36 -14.06
CA HIS A 209 -17.68 -32.48 -13.35
C HIS A 209 -18.71 -31.80 -14.27
N LEU A 210 -18.35 -31.59 -15.55
CA LEU A 210 -19.26 -31.09 -16.58
C LEU A 210 -20.22 -32.18 -17.09
N LEU A 211 -19.74 -33.42 -17.28
CA LEU A 211 -20.59 -34.56 -17.68
C LEU A 211 -21.56 -34.97 -16.56
N ASN A 212 -21.09 -35.05 -15.30
CA ASN A 212 -21.95 -35.38 -14.15
C ASN A 212 -23.00 -34.30 -13.84
N ARG A 213 -22.78 -33.08 -14.32
CA ARG A 213 -23.77 -32.00 -14.24
C ARG A 213 -24.85 -32.13 -15.31
N ARG A 214 -24.53 -32.76 -16.44
CA ARG A 214 -25.46 -33.01 -17.57
C ARG A 214 -26.28 -34.28 -17.36
N SER A 215 -25.65 -35.37 -16.92
CA SER A 215 -26.33 -36.67 -16.72
C SER A 215 -27.40 -36.63 -15.62
N LYS A 216 -27.28 -35.75 -14.61
CA LYS A 216 -28.33 -35.53 -13.60
C LYS A 216 -29.59 -34.83 -14.13
N GLN A 217 -29.63 -34.43 -15.40
CA GLN A 217 -30.78 -33.78 -16.02
C GLN A 217 -31.57 -34.71 -16.96
N GLU A 218 -31.25 -36.00 -17.08
CA GLU A 218 -31.78 -36.87 -18.16
C GLU A 218 -32.69 -38.03 -17.71
N GLU A 219 -33.36 -37.91 -16.55
CA GLU A 219 -34.54 -38.73 -16.24
C GLU A 219 -35.78 -37.86 -16.46
N ASP A 220 -36.70 -38.29 -17.35
CA ASP A 220 -38.07 -37.80 -17.63
C ASP A 220 -38.32 -37.51 -19.13
N GLU A 221 -38.88 -38.49 -19.85
CA GLU A 221 -39.13 -38.43 -21.30
C GLU A 221 -40.27 -37.47 -21.71
N GLU A 222 -41.15 -37.06 -20.79
CA GLU A 222 -42.20 -36.05 -21.06
C GLU A 222 -41.65 -34.61 -21.12
N THR A 223 -40.42 -34.40 -20.67
CA THR A 223 -39.79 -33.08 -20.63
C THR A 223 -39.09 -32.72 -21.94
N VAL A 224 -38.96 -33.61 -22.93
CA VAL A 224 -38.18 -33.38 -24.16
C VAL A 224 -38.79 -32.28 -25.04
N THR A 225 -40.11 -32.21 -25.17
CA THR A 225 -40.81 -31.20 -26.00
C THR A 225 -40.83 -29.82 -25.33
N ILE A 226 -40.97 -29.78 -24.00
CA ILE A 226 -40.84 -28.56 -23.20
C ILE A 226 -39.36 -28.10 -23.19
N ARG A 227 -38.41 -29.04 -23.09
CA ARG A 227 -36.97 -28.78 -23.18
C ARG A 227 -36.60 -28.20 -24.52
N GLU A 228 -37.10 -28.68 -25.66
CA GLU A 228 -36.77 -28.08 -26.97
C GLU A 228 -37.22 -26.62 -27.09
N ARG A 229 -38.41 -26.29 -26.55
CA ARG A 229 -38.91 -24.90 -26.51
C ARG A 229 -38.13 -24.02 -25.54
N VAL A 230 -37.79 -24.55 -24.37
CA VAL A 230 -36.97 -23.87 -23.36
C VAL A 230 -35.53 -23.71 -23.86
N GLN A 231 -34.97 -24.70 -24.56
CA GLN A 231 -33.62 -24.68 -25.12
C GLN A 231 -33.51 -23.61 -26.21
N LYS A 232 -34.50 -23.52 -27.12
CA LYS A 232 -34.55 -22.42 -28.11
C LYS A 232 -34.63 -21.05 -27.44
N ALA A 233 -35.45 -20.90 -26.39
CA ALA A 233 -35.54 -19.65 -25.64
C ALA A 233 -34.25 -19.32 -24.85
N LEU A 234 -33.54 -20.34 -24.34
CA LEU A 234 -32.26 -20.20 -23.66
C LEU A 234 -31.13 -19.86 -24.65
N ASP A 235 -31.12 -20.45 -25.84
CA ASP A 235 -30.15 -20.17 -26.90
C ASP A 235 -30.32 -18.74 -27.45
N GLU A 236 -31.56 -18.27 -27.58
CA GLU A 236 -31.85 -16.87 -27.93
C GLU A 236 -31.41 -15.90 -26.83
N LYS A 237 -31.67 -16.22 -25.56
CA LYS A 237 -31.17 -15.44 -24.42
C LYS A 237 -29.65 -15.44 -24.34
N GLU A 238 -28.99 -16.57 -24.62
CA GLU A 238 -27.54 -16.67 -24.61
C GLU A 238 -26.91 -15.87 -25.76
N LYS A 239 -27.56 -15.83 -26.94
CA LYS A 239 -27.15 -14.94 -28.06
C LYS A 239 -27.28 -13.46 -27.68
N GLN A 240 -28.39 -13.07 -27.04
CA GLN A 240 -28.57 -11.69 -26.56
C GLN A 240 -27.57 -11.33 -25.45
N GLU A 241 -27.29 -12.24 -24.52
CA GLU A 241 -26.31 -12.04 -23.46
C GLU A 241 -24.88 -11.97 -24.01
N LYS A 242 -24.52 -12.82 -24.98
CA LYS A 242 -23.22 -12.76 -25.68
C LYS A 242 -23.05 -11.42 -26.39
N ALA A 243 -24.06 -10.95 -27.11
CA ALA A 243 -24.03 -9.63 -27.76
C ALA A 243 -23.90 -8.48 -26.74
N ALA A 244 -24.63 -8.53 -25.62
CA ALA A 244 -24.52 -7.54 -24.55
C ALA A 244 -23.14 -7.59 -23.86
N ARG A 245 -22.57 -8.79 -23.67
CA ARG A 245 -21.24 -9.00 -23.10
C ARG A 245 -20.14 -8.50 -24.01
N GLU A 246 -20.27 -8.65 -25.33
CA GLU A 246 -19.34 -8.07 -26.29
C GLU A 246 -19.39 -6.54 -26.31
N LYS A 247 -20.59 -5.95 -26.31
CA LYS A 247 -20.75 -4.49 -26.17
C LYS A 247 -20.09 -3.97 -24.89
N ARG A 248 -20.33 -4.63 -23.75
CA ARG A 248 -19.71 -4.28 -22.46
C ARG A 248 -18.19 -4.49 -22.43
N LYS A 249 -17.65 -5.47 -23.15
CA LYS A 249 -16.20 -5.68 -23.31
C LYS A 249 -15.58 -4.58 -24.19
N ALA A 250 -16.24 -4.20 -25.29
CA ALA A 250 -15.80 -3.12 -26.16
C ALA A 250 -15.77 -1.77 -25.42
N GLU A 251 -16.81 -1.48 -24.63
CA GLU A 251 -16.87 -0.28 -23.80
C GLU A 251 -15.78 -0.26 -22.73
N LYS A 252 -15.55 -1.39 -22.04
CA LYS A 252 -14.42 -1.53 -21.10
C LYS A 252 -13.06 -1.30 -21.76
N ARG A 253 -12.85 -1.81 -22.98
CA ARG A 253 -11.61 -1.59 -23.75
C ARG A 253 -11.40 -0.11 -24.05
N LYS A 254 -12.44 0.60 -24.52
CA LYS A 254 -12.40 2.06 -24.75
C LYS A 254 -12.11 2.85 -23.47
N ASN A 255 -12.72 2.46 -22.33
CA ASN A 255 -12.44 3.10 -21.04
C ASN A 255 -11.03 2.82 -20.50
N LEU A 256 -10.49 1.62 -20.72
CA LEU A 256 -9.11 1.29 -20.36
C LEU A 256 -8.10 2.08 -21.21
N GLU A 257 -8.40 2.28 -22.49
CA GLU A 257 -7.55 3.05 -23.40
C GLU A 257 -7.55 4.54 -23.04
N THR A 258 -8.73 5.13 -22.78
CA THR A 258 -8.84 6.53 -22.30
C THR A 258 -8.21 6.74 -20.92
N GLN A 259 -8.25 5.74 -20.02
CA GLN A 259 -7.53 5.82 -18.75
C GLN A 259 -6.01 5.73 -18.94
N LYS A 260 -5.52 4.91 -19.88
CA LYS A 260 -4.08 4.81 -20.18
C LYS A 260 -3.56 6.12 -20.76
N THR A 261 -4.29 6.77 -21.66
CA THR A 261 -3.90 8.08 -22.22
C THR A 261 -3.93 9.19 -21.18
N LYS A 262 -4.92 9.20 -20.28
CA LYS A 262 -4.95 10.15 -19.16
C LYS A 262 -3.76 9.95 -18.21
N LYS A 263 -3.41 8.70 -17.87
CA LYS A 263 -2.26 8.39 -17.01
C LYS A 263 -0.92 8.73 -17.65
N SER A 264 -0.76 8.52 -18.96
CA SER A 264 0.47 8.89 -19.66
C SER A 264 0.64 10.42 -19.71
N LEU A 265 -0.43 11.17 -19.97
CA LEU A 265 -0.42 12.64 -19.91
C LEU A 265 -0.12 13.16 -18.51
N GLU A 266 -0.69 12.55 -17.46
CA GLU A 266 -0.42 12.90 -16.07
C GLU A 266 1.05 12.62 -15.68
N ALA A 267 1.62 11.50 -16.16
CA ALA A 267 3.03 11.18 -15.95
C ALA A 267 3.96 12.18 -16.64
N ILE A 268 3.63 12.61 -17.86
CA ILE A 268 4.38 13.65 -18.58
C ILE A 268 4.30 14.99 -17.84
N ALA A 269 3.12 15.38 -17.36
CA ALA A 269 2.93 16.59 -16.57
C ALA A 269 3.74 16.56 -15.25
N LYS A 270 3.71 15.43 -14.53
CA LYS A 270 4.52 15.24 -13.30
C LYS A 270 6.02 15.28 -13.58
N ALA A 271 6.47 14.70 -14.71
CA ALA A 271 7.87 14.77 -15.11
C ALA A 271 8.29 16.21 -15.47
N ALA A 272 7.43 16.99 -16.12
CA ALA A 272 7.68 18.40 -16.43
C ALA A 272 7.79 19.26 -15.16
N VAL A 273 6.87 19.08 -14.20
CA VAL A 273 6.91 19.77 -12.90
C VAL A 273 8.16 19.40 -12.10
N SER A 274 8.54 18.11 -12.11
CA SER A 274 9.78 17.66 -11.46
C SER A 274 11.04 18.28 -12.09
N ARG A 275 11.08 18.38 -13.44
CA ARG A 275 12.17 19.07 -14.15
C ARG A 275 12.22 20.55 -13.80
N TYR A 276 11.09 21.24 -13.78
CA TYR A 276 11.01 22.65 -13.39
C TYR A 276 11.52 22.88 -11.96
N ASN A 277 11.08 22.06 -11.00
CA ASN A 277 11.54 22.15 -9.61
C ASN A 277 13.02 21.78 -9.44
N SER A 278 13.59 20.94 -10.32
CA SER A 278 15.01 20.60 -10.30
C SER A 278 15.85 21.75 -10.82
N LEU A 279 15.42 22.41 -11.90
CA LEU A 279 16.06 23.61 -12.43
C LEU A 279 16.02 24.77 -11.42
N GLU A 280 14.89 24.97 -10.73
CA GLU A 280 14.78 26.00 -9.69
C GLU A 280 15.71 25.73 -8.50
N LYS A 281 15.94 24.46 -8.14
CA LYS A 281 16.92 24.07 -7.12
C LYS A 281 18.36 24.21 -7.59
N GLU A 282 18.64 23.96 -8.87
CA GLU A 282 19.96 24.18 -9.45
C GLU A 282 20.28 25.67 -9.50
N ASP A 283 19.34 26.53 -9.86
CA ASP A 283 19.49 27.99 -9.85
C ASP A 283 19.69 28.52 -8.42
N GLN A 284 18.93 28.01 -7.44
CA GLN A 284 19.13 28.34 -6.02
C GLN A 284 20.47 27.82 -5.48
N ALA A 285 20.92 26.64 -5.92
CA ALA A 285 22.21 26.08 -5.52
C ALA A 285 23.38 26.81 -6.18
N GLN A 286 23.23 27.29 -7.41
CA GLN A 286 24.21 28.14 -8.08
C GLN A 286 24.28 29.52 -7.40
N ALA A 287 23.14 30.14 -7.08
CA ALA A 287 23.08 31.40 -6.33
C ALA A 287 23.66 31.27 -4.91
N ALA A 288 23.41 30.15 -4.23
CA ALA A 288 24.03 29.87 -2.93
C ALA A 288 25.54 29.61 -3.05
N LYS A 289 25.99 28.96 -4.13
CA LYS A 289 27.43 28.76 -4.41
C LYS A 289 28.14 30.06 -4.74
N THR A 290 27.54 30.97 -5.49
CA THR A 290 28.11 32.31 -5.77
C THR A 290 28.16 33.14 -4.49
N LEU A 291 27.12 33.08 -3.66
CA LEU A 291 27.09 33.79 -2.37
C LEU A 291 28.12 33.24 -1.38
N VAL A 292 28.28 31.91 -1.29
CA VAL A 292 29.34 31.27 -0.48
C VAL A 292 30.74 31.54 -1.06
N HIS A 293 30.87 31.70 -2.38
CA HIS A 293 32.15 32.07 -3.02
C HIS A 293 32.51 33.53 -2.74
N GLU A 294 31.54 34.44 -2.70
CA GLU A 294 31.73 35.84 -2.30
C GLU A 294 32.04 35.95 -0.80
N MET A 295 31.34 35.23 0.07
CA MET A 295 31.64 35.21 1.51
C MET A 295 32.99 34.55 1.87
N ARG A 296 33.54 33.71 0.99
CA ARG A 296 34.86 33.08 1.16
C ARG A 296 36.02 33.91 0.61
N LYS A 297 35.77 35.08 0.02
CA LYS A 297 36.85 36.01 -0.36
C LYS A 297 37.41 36.80 0.83
N ASP A 298 36.65 36.87 1.93
CA ASP A 298 37.01 37.75 3.05
C ASP A 298 37.59 37.01 4.27
N GLU A 299 37.59 35.67 4.29
CA GLU A 299 38.08 34.86 5.40
C GLU A 299 38.68 33.55 4.87
N GLU A 300 40.02 33.45 4.74
CA GLU A 300 40.88 32.25 4.92
C GLU A 300 42.20 32.30 4.11
N GLY A 301 43.33 32.16 4.82
CA GLY A 301 44.69 32.07 4.26
C GLY A 301 45.04 30.72 3.60
N PRO A 302 46.12 30.65 2.80
CA PRO A 302 46.37 29.61 1.79
C PRO A 302 46.76 28.21 2.32
N ALA A 303 46.83 27.98 3.63
CA ALA A 303 47.35 26.73 4.21
C ALA A 303 46.29 25.63 4.44
N ALA A 304 45.02 25.99 4.68
CA ALA A 304 43.96 25.02 4.99
C ALA A 304 43.34 24.33 3.77
N LYS A 305 43.67 24.79 2.55
CA LYS A 305 43.08 24.32 1.28
C LYS A 305 43.65 22.99 0.77
N LYS A 306 44.85 22.57 1.22
CA LYS A 306 45.50 21.34 0.72
C LYS A 306 45.04 20.08 1.44
N GLN A 307 44.77 20.16 2.75
CA GLN A 307 44.42 18.96 3.54
C GLN A 307 42.98 18.48 3.34
N ARG A 308 42.03 19.38 3.04
CA ARG A 308 40.62 19.01 2.81
C ARG A 308 40.31 18.45 1.42
N THR A 309 41.11 18.75 0.41
CA THR A 309 40.90 18.23 -0.96
C THR A 309 41.42 16.81 -1.15
N GLU A 310 42.35 16.36 -0.30
CA GLU A 310 42.96 15.03 -0.42
C GLU A 310 42.10 13.93 0.22
N GLU A 311 41.30 14.25 1.24
CA GLU A 311 40.49 13.25 1.97
C GLU A 311 39.15 12.94 1.27
N ALA A 312 38.57 13.92 0.56
CA ALA A 312 37.33 13.75 -0.22
C ALA A 312 37.53 13.00 -1.55
N ALA A 313 38.77 12.79 -2.00
CA ALA A 313 39.11 12.08 -3.24
C ALA A 313 39.13 10.54 -3.09
N LYS A 314 38.91 9.99 -1.89
CA LYS A 314 39.09 8.55 -1.59
C LYS A 314 37.87 7.65 -1.83
N HIS A 315 36.69 8.19 -2.10
CA HIS A 315 35.49 7.37 -2.32
C HIS A 315 34.92 7.61 -3.73
N PRO A 316 35.04 6.63 -4.65
CA PRO A 316 34.52 6.79 -6.00
C PRO A 316 32.99 6.88 -5.99
N SER A 317 32.46 7.77 -6.82
CA SER A 317 31.02 7.93 -6.99
C SER A 317 30.35 6.63 -7.47
N LYS A 318 29.06 6.45 -7.18
CA LYS A 318 28.32 5.23 -7.60
C LYS A 318 28.39 5.03 -9.12
N ASP A 319 28.45 6.09 -9.89
CA ASP A 319 28.54 6.06 -11.35
C ASP A 319 29.92 5.60 -11.83
N GLU A 320 31.00 6.06 -11.18
CA GLU A 320 32.36 5.57 -11.45
C GLU A 320 32.52 4.07 -11.13
N ILE A 321 31.87 3.60 -10.07
CA ILE A 321 31.87 2.18 -9.69
C ILE A 321 31.16 1.34 -10.78
N ILE A 322 30.07 1.86 -11.37
CA ILE A 322 29.34 1.18 -12.45
C ILE A 322 30.18 1.17 -13.74
N HIS A 323 30.81 2.29 -14.10
CA HIS A 323 31.70 2.35 -15.27
C HIS A 323 32.93 1.45 -15.14
N LYS A 324 33.53 1.31 -13.94
CA LYS A 324 34.63 0.37 -13.67
C LYS A 324 34.22 -1.11 -13.77
N ARG A 325 32.93 -1.43 -13.65
CA ARG A 325 32.40 -2.80 -13.79
C ARG A 325 32.01 -3.15 -15.23
N ASN A 326 31.63 -2.15 -16.03
CA ASN A 326 31.17 -2.29 -17.41
C ASN A 326 32.25 -1.89 -18.44
N THR A 327 33.53 -2.14 -18.16
CA THR A 327 34.60 -1.97 -19.14
C THR A 327 34.57 -3.12 -20.15
N GLY A 328 34.90 -2.84 -21.42
CA GLY A 328 34.89 -3.84 -22.50
C GLY A 328 35.72 -5.09 -22.19
N GLU A 329 36.88 -4.91 -21.54
CA GLU A 329 37.78 -6.00 -21.14
C GLU A 329 37.14 -6.97 -20.13
N LYS A 330 36.41 -6.45 -19.13
CA LYS A 330 35.72 -7.30 -18.14
C LYS A 330 34.55 -8.06 -18.75
N LEU A 331 33.85 -7.45 -19.71
CA LEU A 331 32.79 -8.11 -20.47
C LEU A 331 33.35 -9.23 -21.35
N MET A 332 34.50 -9.01 -21.99
CA MET A 332 35.19 -10.03 -22.79
C MET A 332 35.69 -11.19 -21.92
N SER A 333 36.33 -10.90 -20.78
CA SER A 333 36.74 -11.93 -19.82
C SER A 333 35.55 -12.74 -19.27
N ALA A 334 34.42 -12.07 -18.99
CA ALA A 334 33.19 -12.75 -18.57
C ALA A 334 32.62 -13.67 -19.67
N LYS A 335 32.69 -13.23 -20.93
CA LYS A 335 32.28 -14.01 -22.11
C LYS A 335 33.17 -15.23 -22.30
N GLU A 336 34.48 -15.10 -22.16
CA GLU A 336 35.44 -16.20 -22.22
C GLU A 336 35.18 -17.26 -21.14
N ARG A 337 35.04 -16.83 -19.87
CA ARG A 337 34.69 -17.74 -18.76
C ARG A 337 33.37 -18.46 -19.00
N TYR A 338 32.39 -17.80 -19.61
CA TYR A 338 31.13 -18.43 -19.97
C TYR A 338 31.31 -19.49 -21.06
N LEU A 339 32.10 -19.20 -22.10
CA LEU A 339 32.40 -20.16 -23.17
C LEU A 339 33.18 -21.37 -22.65
N GLU A 340 34.14 -21.17 -21.75
CA GLU A 340 34.86 -22.26 -21.08
C GLU A 340 33.93 -23.15 -20.27
N ARG A 341 33.03 -22.56 -19.46
CA ARG A 341 32.03 -23.33 -18.71
C ARG A 341 31.12 -24.12 -19.66
N LYS A 342 30.73 -23.53 -20.79
CA LYS A 342 29.92 -24.21 -21.81
C LYS A 342 30.68 -25.37 -22.47
N ARG A 343 31.97 -25.19 -22.77
CA ARG A 343 32.86 -26.25 -23.29
C ARG A 343 33.02 -27.37 -22.25
N LYS A 344 33.33 -27.03 -21.00
CA LYS A 344 33.43 -28.00 -19.88
C LYS A 344 32.12 -28.76 -19.68
N LYS A 345 30.97 -28.08 -19.72
CA LYS A 345 29.65 -28.73 -19.61
C LYS A 345 29.37 -29.68 -20.78
N LYS A 346 29.76 -29.32 -22.02
CA LYS A 346 29.67 -30.23 -23.17
C LYS A 346 30.57 -31.45 -23.01
N LEU A 347 31.82 -31.26 -22.59
CA LEU A 347 32.76 -32.37 -22.36
C LEU A 347 32.26 -33.31 -21.24
N LEU A 348 31.67 -32.74 -20.17
CA LEU A 348 31.11 -33.52 -19.08
C LEU A 348 29.86 -34.30 -19.54
N ALA A 349 29.00 -33.68 -20.36
CA ALA A 349 27.87 -34.36 -20.99
C ALA A 349 28.30 -35.47 -21.96
N GLU A 350 29.38 -35.27 -22.71
CA GLU A 350 29.93 -36.30 -23.61
C GLU A 350 30.55 -37.47 -22.84
N LYS A 351 31.23 -37.19 -21.71
CA LYS A 351 31.75 -38.22 -20.80
C LYS A 351 30.63 -39.02 -20.12
N LEU A 352 29.51 -38.38 -19.79
CA LEU A 352 28.35 -39.02 -19.18
C LEU A 352 27.45 -39.76 -20.19
N GLY A 353 27.57 -39.49 -21.49
CA GLY A 353 26.83 -40.20 -22.54
C GLY A 353 27.59 -41.36 -23.19
N LYS A 354 28.86 -41.57 -22.80
CA LYS A 354 29.71 -42.69 -23.23
C LYS A 354 29.98 -43.72 -22.11
N ALA A 355 29.39 -43.52 -20.94
CA ALA A 355 29.25 -44.49 -19.86
C ALA A 355 27.79 -44.94 -19.80
#